data_AF-A0A6G1MFH7-F1
#
_entry.id   AF-A0A6G1MFH7-F1
#
_cell.length_a   1.000
_cell.length_b   1.000
_cell.length_c   1.000
_cell.angle_alpha   90.00
_cell.angle_beta   90.00
_cell.angle_gamma   90.00
#
_symmetry.space_group_name_H-M   'P 1'
#
loop_
_entity.id
_entity.type
_entity.pdbx_description
1 polymer ?
#
loop_
_entity_poly.entity_id
_entity_poly.type
_entity_poly.pdbx_seq_one_letter_code
_entity_poly.pdbx_strand_id
1 'polypeptide(L)'
;MESNLFKKTGSSSQIAWTSFGNGAMEGAFIYYRQGYYYLFTSWGNCCQLVPRPAAGTEYHMRVCRSTTATGGYKDKDGVDCKQSGGTIVLESHSYTYAPGHGGVIDVPGVGSVLYYHYVNNNQGTNQAATYFGWNVIGWSGGWPAV
;
A
#
# COMPACT_ATOMS: atom_id res chain seq x y z
N MET A 1 -2.41 36.66 -2.87
CA MET A 1 -1.38 35.77 -2.29
C MET A 1 -1.18 34.64 -3.28
N GLU A 2 -0.04 34.60 -3.95
CA GLU A 2 0.36 33.45 -4.77
C GLU A 2 0.53 32.24 -3.85
N SER A 3 -0.12 31.13 -4.19
CA SER A 3 -0.03 29.89 -3.43
C SER A 3 1.38 29.32 -3.55
N ASN A 4 2.11 29.25 -2.43
CA ASN A 4 3.44 28.61 -2.37
C ASN A 4 3.38 27.08 -2.58
N LEU A 5 2.19 26.49 -2.84
CA LEU A 5 2.03 25.05 -3.08
C LEU A 5 2.71 24.58 -4.38
N PHE A 6 3.06 25.48 -5.29
CA PHE A 6 3.76 25.16 -6.54
C PHE A 6 5.28 25.33 -6.45
N LYS A 7 5.83 25.71 -5.28
CA LYS A 7 7.27 25.88 -5.12
C LYS A 7 7.96 24.53 -5.06
N LYS A 8 8.49 24.08 -6.20
CA LYS A 8 9.40 22.92 -6.28
C LYS A 8 10.72 23.27 -5.58
N THR A 9 10.92 22.76 -4.37
CA THR A 9 12.13 23.02 -3.57
C THR A 9 13.28 22.04 -3.86
N GLY A 10 13.11 21.09 -4.78
CA GLY A 10 14.13 20.09 -5.11
C GLY A 10 13.83 19.24 -6.34
N SER A 11 14.76 18.37 -6.69
CA SER A 11 14.60 17.38 -7.77
C SER A 11 13.71 16.22 -7.30
N SER A 12 12.99 15.60 -8.25
CA SER A 12 12.29 14.34 -7.98
C SER A 12 13.29 13.24 -7.65
N SER A 13 13.03 12.50 -6.57
CA SER A 13 13.81 11.32 -6.18
C SER A 13 12.91 10.09 -6.16
N GLN A 14 13.45 8.95 -6.59
CA GLN A 14 12.78 7.66 -6.42
C GLN A 14 12.89 7.24 -4.96
N ILE A 15 11.75 6.99 -4.31
CA ILE A 15 11.69 6.59 -2.89
C ILE A 15 11.27 5.13 -2.68
N ALA A 16 10.74 4.49 -3.72
CA ALA A 16 10.43 3.07 -3.77
C ALA A 16 10.47 2.55 -5.21
N TRP A 17 10.74 1.27 -5.38
CA TRP A 17 10.71 0.51 -6.63
C TRP A 17 10.73 -0.99 -6.32
N THR A 18 10.07 -1.78 -7.17
CA THR A 18 10.10 -3.24 -7.07
C THR A 18 10.41 -3.89 -8.41
N SER A 19 11.12 -5.00 -8.39
CA SER A 19 11.26 -5.92 -9.52
C SER A 19 10.02 -6.80 -9.72
N PHE A 20 9.13 -6.85 -8.72
CA PHE A 20 7.92 -7.66 -8.76
C PHE A 20 7.02 -7.29 -9.93
N GLY A 21 6.56 -8.29 -10.69
CA GLY A 21 5.67 -8.08 -11.83
C GLY A 21 6.21 -7.08 -12.86
N ASN A 22 7.54 -6.99 -13.02
CA ASN A 22 8.21 -6.00 -13.89
C ASN A 22 7.91 -4.54 -13.49
N GLY A 23 7.98 -4.23 -12.20
CA GLY A 23 7.67 -2.88 -11.70
C GLY A 23 6.20 -2.65 -11.42
N ALA A 24 5.42 -3.70 -11.18
CA ALA A 24 4.01 -3.61 -10.82
C ALA A 24 3.86 -3.09 -9.38
N MET A 25 4.04 -1.77 -9.21
CA MET A 25 3.87 -1.01 -7.97
C MET A 25 3.15 0.30 -8.28
N GLU A 26 2.08 0.58 -7.54
CA GLU A 26 1.27 1.78 -7.67
C GLU A 26 0.53 2.10 -6.35
N GLY A 27 -0.43 3.02 -6.37
CA GLY A 27 -1.31 3.30 -5.23
C GLY A 27 -0.58 3.77 -3.98
N ALA A 28 0.42 4.65 -4.15
CA ALA A 28 1.25 5.12 -3.04
C ALA A 28 0.45 6.00 -2.06
N PHE A 29 0.59 5.73 -0.75
CA PHE A 29 0.03 6.55 0.31
C PHE A 29 1.05 6.71 1.44
N ILE A 30 1.33 7.95 1.86
CA ILE A 30 2.24 8.23 2.99
C ILE A 30 1.41 8.59 4.22
N TYR A 31 1.71 7.91 5.33
CA TYR A 31 1.10 8.15 6.63
C TYR A 31 2.18 8.40 7.68
N TYR A 32 2.09 9.50 8.43
CA TYR A 32 3.05 9.82 9.49
C TYR A 32 2.54 9.35 10.84
N ARG A 33 3.36 8.58 11.57
CA ARG A 33 3.04 8.10 12.91
C ARG A 33 4.31 7.87 13.73
N GLN A 34 4.31 8.42 14.95
CA GLN A 34 5.34 8.18 15.97
C GLN A 34 6.79 8.31 15.43
N GLY A 35 7.09 9.41 14.74
CA GLY A 35 8.44 9.68 14.24
C GLY A 35 8.80 9.04 12.89
N TYR A 36 7.91 8.22 12.33
CA TYR A 36 8.11 7.55 11.05
C TYR A 36 7.06 7.95 10.01
N TYR A 37 7.49 8.08 8.77
CA TYR A 37 6.67 8.09 7.57
C TYR A 37 6.55 6.66 7.08
N TYR A 38 5.32 6.17 6.94
CA TYR A 38 4.99 4.86 6.38
C TYR A 38 4.51 5.05 4.96
N LEU A 39 5.24 4.50 4.00
CA LEU A 39 4.89 4.47 2.58
C LEU A 39 4.19 3.16 2.28
N PHE A 40 2.87 3.22 2.15
CA PHE A 40 2.05 2.12 1.64
C PHE A 40 2.09 2.13 0.11
N THR A 41 2.21 0.96 -0.50
CA THR A 41 2.15 0.76 -1.94
C THR A 41 1.36 -0.50 -2.24
N SER A 42 0.78 -0.58 -3.44
CA SER A 42 0.05 -1.76 -3.90
C SER A 42 0.80 -2.40 -5.06
N TRP A 43 1.01 -3.71 -5.00
CA TRP A 43 1.85 -4.45 -5.95
C TRP A 43 1.02 -5.49 -6.70
N GLY A 44 1.42 -5.82 -7.92
CA GLY A 44 0.79 -6.88 -8.72
C GLY A 44 -0.41 -6.41 -9.54
N ASN A 45 -1.21 -7.38 -10.00
CA ASN A 45 -2.26 -7.15 -10.98
C ASN A 45 -3.56 -6.65 -10.31
N CYS A 46 -3.93 -5.38 -10.50
CA CYS A 46 -5.19 -4.80 -10.01
C CYS A 46 -6.40 -5.14 -10.89
N CYS A 47 -6.22 -5.04 -12.20
CA CYS A 47 -7.31 -4.65 -13.11
C CYS A 47 -7.47 -5.60 -14.30
N GLN A 48 -6.60 -6.60 -14.40
CA GLN A 48 -6.66 -7.69 -15.37
C GLN A 48 -6.74 -9.01 -14.61
N LEU A 49 -7.89 -9.24 -13.98
CA LEU A 49 -8.14 -10.40 -13.13
C LEU A 49 -8.91 -11.53 -13.84
N VAL A 50 -9.08 -11.42 -15.16
CA VAL A 50 -9.71 -12.43 -16.04
C VAL A 50 -8.83 -12.69 -17.28
N PRO A 51 -8.31 -13.91 -17.47
CA PRO A 51 -8.29 -15.00 -16.48
C PRO A 51 -7.55 -14.57 -15.20
N ARG A 52 -7.75 -15.29 -14.09
CA ARG A 52 -7.07 -14.93 -12.83
C ARG A 52 -5.55 -14.95 -13.03
N PRO A 53 -4.82 -13.93 -12.55
CA PRO A 53 -3.37 -13.98 -12.50
C PRO A 53 -2.90 -15.17 -11.65
N ALA A 54 -1.64 -15.55 -11.82
CA ALA A 54 -1.03 -16.59 -11.00
C ALA A 54 -1.15 -16.23 -9.52
N ALA A 55 -1.45 -17.22 -8.67
CA ALA A 55 -1.61 -16.99 -7.23
C ALA A 55 -0.36 -16.31 -6.64
N GLY A 56 -0.58 -15.28 -5.82
CA GLY A 56 0.46 -14.44 -5.25
C GLY A 56 0.96 -13.34 -6.19
N THR A 57 0.40 -13.19 -7.40
CA THR A 57 0.71 -12.10 -8.34
C THR A 57 -0.43 -11.11 -8.54
N GLU A 58 -1.58 -11.40 -7.96
CA GLU A 58 -2.67 -10.45 -7.83
C GLU A 58 -2.31 -9.28 -6.90
N TYR A 59 -3.17 -8.27 -6.92
CA TYR A 59 -3.00 -7.04 -6.16
C TYR A 59 -2.89 -7.29 -4.66
N HIS A 60 -1.92 -6.67 -4.01
CA HIS A 60 -1.71 -6.74 -2.57
C HIS A 60 -1.00 -5.49 -2.06
N MET A 61 -1.17 -5.15 -0.78
CA MET A 61 -0.57 -3.97 -0.16
C MET A 61 0.69 -4.30 0.62
N ARG A 62 1.71 -3.46 0.45
CA ARG A 62 2.98 -3.51 1.18
C ARG A 62 3.31 -2.16 1.80
N VAL A 63 4.19 -2.18 2.79
CA VAL A 63 4.63 -0.98 3.50
C VAL A 63 6.13 -0.96 3.72
N CYS A 64 6.66 0.26 3.70
CA CYS A 64 7.98 0.62 4.17
C CYS A 64 7.90 1.80 5.12
N ARG A 65 8.93 2.04 5.94
CA ARG A 65 9.01 3.25 6.76
C ARG A 65 10.35 3.96 6.68
N SER A 66 10.34 5.26 6.91
CA SER A 66 11.51 6.13 7.01
C SER A 66 11.31 7.19 8.10
N THR A 67 12.39 7.74 8.64
CA THR A 67 12.34 8.94 9.50
C THR A 67 12.22 10.25 8.70
N THR A 68 12.34 10.19 7.38
CA THR A 68 12.14 11.34 6.48
C THR A 68 11.08 11.03 5.43
N ALA A 69 10.29 12.04 5.04
CA ALA A 69 9.25 11.86 4.03
C ALA A 69 9.82 11.57 2.62
N THR A 70 11.06 11.98 2.37
CA THR A 70 11.66 12.12 1.03
C THR A 70 12.57 10.96 0.60
N GLY A 71 12.76 9.95 1.44
CA GLY A 71 13.59 8.79 1.08
C GLY A 71 14.00 7.95 2.28
N GLY A 72 14.88 6.98 2.08
CA GLY A 72 15.38 6.11 3.16
C GLY A 72 14.36 5.08 3.67
N TYR A 73 13.30 4.83 2.89
CA TYR A 73 12.29 3.83 3.21
C TYR A 73 12.89 2.43 3.20
N LYS A 74 12.68 1.72 4.30
CA LYS A 74 13.04 0.32 4.45
C LYS A 74 11.84 -0.46 4.95
N ASP A 75 11.81 -1.76 4.66
CA ASP A 75 10.81 -2.65 5.24
C ASP A 75 11.21 -3.16 6.64
N LYS A 76 10.38 -4.03 7.21
CA LYS A 76 10.58 -4.60 8.56
C LYS A 76 11.88 -5.37 8.71
N ASP A 77 12.36 -5.98 7.63
CA ASP A 77 13.59 -6.77 7.61
C ASP A 77 14.81 -5.91 7.22
N GLY A 78 14.61 -4.61 7.00
CA GLY A 78 15.65 -3.63 6.73
C GLY A 78 16.06 -3.52 5.25
N VAL A 79 15.31 -4.15 4.34
CA VAL A 79 15.55 -4.10 2.89
C VAL A 79 15.13 -2.72 2.37
N ASP A 80 15.98 -2.13 1.52
CA ASP A 80 15.70 -0.84 0.88
C ASP A 80 14.49 -0.98 -0.06
N CYS A 81 13.52 -0.10 0.08
CA CYS A 81 12.31 -0.15 -0.74
C CYS A 81 12.51 0.29 -2.18
N LYS A 82 13.71 0.76 -2.54
CA LYS A 82 14.16 0.89 -3.94
C LYS A 82 14.71 -0.43 -4.51
N GLN A 83 14.90 -1.45 -3.67
CA GLN A 83 15.45 -2.75 -4.00
C GLN A 83 14.43 -3.86 -3.69
N SER A 84 13.15 -3.62 -3.97
CA SER A 84 12.05 -4.56 -3.70
C SER A 84 11.82 -4.86 -2.22
N GLY A 85 12.27 -3.99 -1.30
CA GLY A 85 11.81 -4.00 0.08
C GLY A 85 10.32 -3.66 0.17
N GLY A 86 9.60 -4.33 1.08
CA GLY A 86 8.20 -4.04 1.37
C GLY A 86 7.57 -5.14 2.21
N THR A 87 7.19 -4.79 3.45
CA THR A 87 6.49 -5.71 4.35
C THR A 87 5.03 -5.86 3.91
N ILE A 88 4.54 -7.09 3.76
CA ILE A 88 3.14 -7.36 3.42
C ILE A 88 2.24 -6.82 4.53
N VAL A 89 1.21 -6.07 4.14
CA VAL A 89 0.17 -5.55 5.05
C VAL A 89 -1.15 -6.28 4.81
N LEU A 90 -1.52 -6.45 3.53
CA LEU A 90 -2.80 -7.03 3.15
C LEU A 90 -2.67 -7.75 1.82
N GLU A 91 -3.07 -9.01 1.78
CA GLU A 91 -3.07 -9.85 0.58
C GLU A 91 -4.42 -10.53 0.41
N SER A 92 -4.61 -11.25 -0.71
CA SER A 92 -5.83 -12.02 -0.93
C SER A 92 -6.05 -13.05 0.19
N HIS A 93 -7.24 -13.04 0.77
CA HIS A 93 -7.65 -13.99 1.80
C HIS A 93 -9.17 -14.13 1.81
N SER A 94 -9.67 -15.35 2.08
CA SER A 94 -11.10 -15.63 2.13
C SER A 94 -11.86 -15.08 0.90
N TYR A 95 -12.79 -14.14 1.09
CA TYR A 95 -13.55 -13.51 0.01
C TYR A 95 -12.92 -12.19 -0.49
N THR A 96 -11.88 -11.69 0.18
CA THR A 96 -11.12 -10.51 -0.22
C THR A 96 -10.08 -10.93 -1.27
N TYR A 97 -10.34 -10.63 -2.54
CA TYR A 97 -9.39 -10.92 -3.61
C TYR A 97 -8.79 -9.63 -4.17
N ALA A 98 -7.48 -9.66 -4.44
CA ALA A 98 -6.73 -8.54 -5.02
C ALA A 98 -6.94 -7.18 -4.30
N PRO A 99 -6.76 -7.08 -2.96
CA PRO A 99 -6.94 -5.82 -2.26
C PRO A 99 -5.82 -4.81 -2.54
N GLY A 100 -6.16 -3.53 -2.70
CA GLY A 100 -5.16 -2.47 -2.78
C GLY A 100 -5.73 -1.09 -3.08
N HIS A 101 -4.85 -0.20 -3.54
CA HIS A 101 -5.10 1.24 -3.72
C HIS A 101 -5.78 1.83 -2.48
N GLY A 102 -5.12 1.62 -1.35
CA GLY A 102 -5.63 2.01 -0.05
C GLY A 102 -4.90 3.19 0.56
N GLY A 103 -5.44 3.67 1.67
CA GLY A 103 -4.79 4.66 2.50
C GLY A 103 -5.07 4.39 3.97
N VAL A 104 -4.52 5.26 4.81
CA VAL A 104 -4.71 5.20 6.26
C VAL A 104 -5.40 6.47 6.72
N ILE A 105 -6.41 6.31 7.57
CA ILE A 105 -7.10 7.41 8.25
C ILE A 105 -7.16 7.13 9.74
N ASP A 106 -6.94 8.15 10.57
CA ASP A 106 -7.15 8.04 12.01
C ASP A 106 -8.62 8.35 12.33
N VAL A 107 -9.29 7.37 12.94
CA VAL A 107 -10.69 7.45 13.32
C VAL A 107 -10.80 7.62 14.84
N PRO A 108 -11.41 8.72 15.34
CA PRO A 108 -11.57 8.95 16.78
C PRO A 108 -12.27 7.79 17.48
N GLY A 109 -11.69 7.30 18.57
CA GLY A 109 -12.23 6.17 19.34
C GLY A 109 -12.00 4.79 18.74
N VAL A 110 -11.43 4.68 17.53
CA VAL A 110 -11.14 3.40 16.85
C VAL A 110 -9.63 3.20 16.67
N GLY A 111 -8.92 4.24 16.22
CA GLY A 111 -7.49 4.18 15.89
C GLY A 111 -7.24 4.34 14.39
N SER A 112 -6.03 3.97 13.94
CA SER A 112 -5.66 4.03 12.53
C SER A 112 -6.36 2.92 11.75
N VAL A 113 -7.08 3.28 10.69
CA VAL A 113 -7.84 2.38 9.83
C VAL A 113 -7.21 2.35 8.45
N LEU A 114 -6.90 1.13 7.98
CA LEU A 114 -6.56 0.87 6.59
C LEU A 114 -7.86 0.77 5.80
N TYR A 115 -8.04 1.59 4.76
CA TYR A 115 -9.14 1.45 3.81
C TYR A 115 -8.58 1.10 2.42
N TYR A 116 -9.31 0.32 1.65
CA TYR A 116 -8.87 -0.20 0.34
C TYR A 116 -10.06 -0.64 -0.50
N HIS A 117 -9.82 -0.90 -1.79
CA HIS A 117 -10.78 -1.64 -2.60
C HIS A 117 -10.35 -3.09 -2.78
N TYR A 118 -11.29 -3.99 -3.01
CA TYR A 118 -11.03 -5.40 -3.30
C TYR A 118 -12.11 -5.98 -4.23
N VAL A 119 -11.83 -7.13 -4.84
CA VAL A 119 -12.83 -7.93 -5.58
C VAL A 119 -13.42 -8.99 -4.67
N ASN A 120 -14.75 -9.05 -4.57
CA ASN A 120 -15.41 -10.08 -3.77
C ASN A 120 -15.39 -11.44 -4.49
N ASN A 121 -14.56 -12.36 -4.00
CA ASN A 121 -14.33 -13.67 -4.61
C ASN A 121 -15.59 -14.55 -4.67
N ASN A 122 -16.59 -14.27 -3.82
CA ASN A 122 -17.86 -15.01 -3.81
C ASN A 122 -18.81 -14.61 -4.96
N GLN A 123 -18.55 -13.48 -5.63
CA GLN A 123 -19.40 -12.94 -6.71
C GLN A 123 -18.87 -13.29 -8.12
N GLY A 124 -17.91 -14.21 -8.20
CA GLY A 124 -17.24 -14.56 -9.46
C GLY A 124 -16.24 -13.50 -9.92
N THR A 125 -15.84 -13.53 -11.18
CA THR A 125 -14.83 -12.62 -11.75
C THR A 125 -15.41 -11.32 -12.32
N ASN A 126 -16.54 -10.84 -11.78
CA ASN A 126 -17.11 -9.59 -12.21
C ASN A 126 -16.25 -8.41 -11.71
N GLN A 127 -15.22 -8.07 -12.49
CA GLN A 127 -14.27 -6.99 -12.22
C GLN A 127 -14.94 -5.60 -12.11
N ALA A 128 -16.17 -5.43 -12.58
CA ALA A 128 -16.90 -4.17 -12.46
C ALA A 128 -17.43 -3.91 -11.03
N ALA A 129 -17.35 -4.89 -10.13
CA ALA A 129 -17.78 -4.75 -8.75
C ALA A 129 -16.57 -4.84 -7.81
N THR A 130 -15.81 -3.75 -7.71
CA THR A 130 -14.90 -3.57 -6.57
C THR A 130 -15.71 -3.13 -5.35
N TYR A 131 -15.34 -3.64 -4.19
CA TYR A 131 -15.97 -3.37 -2.91
C TYR A 131 -15.03 -2.53 -2.04
N PHE A 132 -15.62 -1.73 -1.17
CA PHE A 132 -14.87 -1.01 -0.13
C PHE A 132 -14.59 -1.95 1.05
N GLY A 133 -13.32 -2.07 1.42
CA GLY A 133 -12.86 -2.80 2.59
C GLY A 133 -12.16 -1.88 3.57
N TRP A 134 -12.23 -2.20 4.86
CA TRP A 134 -11.47 -1.50 5.88
C TRP A 134 -11.13 -2.43 7.05
N ASN A 135 -9.97 -2.21 7.68
CA ASN A 135 -9.54 -2.92 8.88
C ASN A 135 -8.86 -1.94 9.85
N VAL A 136 -9.03 -2.15 11.15
CA VAL A 136 -8.26 -1.42 12.17
C VAL A 136 -6.83 -1.96 12.16
N ILE A 137 -5.85 -1.07 12.08
CA ILE A 137 -4.43 -1.43 12.02
C ILE A 137 -3.90 -1.74 13.43
N GLY A 138 -3.38 -2.96 13.60
CA GLY A 138 -2.52 -3.32 14.72
C GLY A 138 -1.09 -2.82 14.51
N TRP A 139 -0.43 -2.30 15.55
CA TRP A 139 0.91 -1.71 15.48
C TRP A 139 1.95 -2.44 16.31
N SER A 140 2.12 -3.75 16.09
CA SER A 140 3.11 -4.55 16.83
C SER A 140 4.54 -4.24 16.38
N GLY A 141 5.43 -3.95 17.33
CA GLY A 141 6.83 -3.56 17.03
C GLY A 141 6.95 -2.31 16.16
N GLY A 142 5.91 -1.47 16.11
CA GLY A 142 5.87 -0.28 15.26
C GLY A 142 5.65 -0.56 13.77
N TRP A 143 5.15 -1.74 13.39
CA TRP A 143 4.77 -2.08 12.02
C TRP A 143 3.27 -2.34 11.93
N PRO A 144 2.61 -1.90 10.84
CA PRO A 144 1.18 -2.13 10.66
C PRO A 144 0.91 -3.58 10.25
N ALA A 145 -0.18 -4.14 10.78
CA ALA A 145 -0.77 -5.41 10.36
C ALA A 145 -2.31 -5.31 10.47
N VAL A 146 -3.03 -6.05 9.64
CA VAL A 146 -4.49 -6.16 9.64
C VAL A 146 -4.92 -7.63 9.58
#